data_AF-A0A1F5TRN0-F1
#
_entry.id   AF-A0A1F5TRN0-F1
#
_cell.length_a   1.000
_cell.length_b   1.000
_cell.length_c   1.000
_cell.angle_alpha   90.00
_cell.angle_beta   90.00
_cell.angle_gamma   90.00
#
_symmetry.space_group_name_H-M   'P 1'
#
loop_
_entity.id
_entity.type
_entity.pdbx_description
1 polymer ?
#
loop_
_entity_poly.entity_id
_entity_poly.type
_entity_poly.pdbx_seq_one_letter_code
_entity_poly.pdbx_strand_id
1 'polypeptide(L)'
;MLNKKNVIIVGALVIIIVALVIAFKSFTIRSVNPDGMVATNGLPAIDPVELAQNYQRALRAIFPRYREVLESGAAANAAAVREELLALTVPAEYRDVHARLVLLLDSLTDGTPDAKLRASFAELTQANEWLYNLTPDAQ
;
A
#
# COMPACT_ATOMS: atom_id res chain seq x y z
N MET A 1 34.26 -23.14 -7.00
CA MET A 1 33.39 -24.21 -6.46
C MET A 1 32.23 -23.55 -5.73
N LEU A 2 31.01 -23.61 -6.28
CA LEU A 2 29.83 -23.07 -5.57
C LEU A 2 29.55 -23.98 -4.36
N ASN A 3 29.60 -23.41 -3.16
CA ASN A 3 29.30 -24.13 -1.92
C ASN A 3 27.88 -24.70 -1.98
N LYS A 4 27.74 -26.00 -1.70
CA LYS A 4 26.49 -26.77 -1.77
C LYS A 4 25.32 -26.10 -1.03
N LYS A 5 25.61 -25.32 0.03
CA LYS A 5 24.64 -24.50 0.78
C LYS A 5 24.02 -23.35 -0.05
N ASN A 6 24.80 -22.68 -0.90
CA ASN A 6 24.31 -21.56 -1.72
C ASN A 6 23.37 -22.04 -2.83
N VAL A 7 23.60 -23.25 -3.35
CA VAL A 7 22.73 -23.86 -4.37
C VAL A 7 21.35 -24.21 -3.79
N ILE A 8 21.29 -24.64 -2.53
CA ILE A 8 20.03 -24.97 -1.85
C ILE A 8 19.22 -23.70 -1.54
N ILE A 9 19.89 -22.63 -1.11
CA ILE A 9 19.23 -21.35 -0.80
C ILE A 9 18.66 -20.72 -2.08
N VAL A 10 19.42 -20.72 -3.17
CA VAL A 10 18.95 -20.20 -4.47
C VAL A 10 17.79 -21.06 -5.01
N GLY A 11 17.87 -22.39 -4.88
CA GLY A 11 16.77 -23.28 -5.27
C GLY A 11 15.47 -23.03 -4.50
N ALA A 12 15.57 -22.84 -3.18
CA ALA A 12 14.41 -22.53 -2.33
C ALA A 12 13.80 -21.16 -2.67
N LEU A 13 14.64 -20.16 -2.96
CA LEU A 13 14.18 -18.81 -3.33
C LEU A 13 13.38 -18.84 -4.65
N VAL A 14 13.85 -19.60 -5.65
CA VAL A 14 13.16 -19.75 -6.94
C VAL A 14 11.81 -20.44 -6.76
N ILE A 15 11.72 -21.47 -5.91
CA ILE A 15 10.46 -22.16 -5.63
C ILE A 15 9.45 -21.23 -4.96
N ILE A 16 9.88 -20.40 -4.01
CA ILE A 16 9.02 -19.41 -3.34
C ILE A 16 8.51 -18.36 -4.33
N ILE A 17 9.38 -17.87 -5.22
CA ILE A 17 9.00 -16.89 -6.26
C ILE A 17 8.00 -17.52 -7.25
N VAL A 18 8.21 -18.75 -7.69
CA VAL A 18 7.28 -19.45 -8.58
C VAL A 18 5.93 -19.69 -7.90
N ALA A 19 5.91 -20.07 -6.62
CA ALA A 19 4.68 -20.23 -5.85
C ALA A 19 3.91 -18.90 -5.69
N LEU A 20 4.62 -17.78 -5.47
CA LEU A 20 4.03 -16.44 -5.43
C LEU A 20 3.43 -16.02 -6.78
N VAL A 21 4.12 -16.29 -7.89
CA VAL A 21 3.62 -16.01 -9.24
C VAL A 21 2.39 -16.85 -9.58
N ILE A 22 2.38 -18.14 -9.19
CA ILE A 22 1.21 -19.01 -9.37
C ILE A 22 0.04 -18.51 -8.52
N ALA A 23 0.25 -18.19 -7.24
CA ALA A 23 -0.80 -17.62 -6.38
C ALA A 23 -1.38 -16.31 -6.95
N PHE A 24 -0.54 -15.44 -7.53
CA PHE A 24 -0.97 -14.20 -8.17
C PHE A 24 -1.75 -14.43 -9.48
N LYS A 25 -1.43 -15.49 -10.23
CA LYS A 25 -2.19 -15.89 -11.43
C LYS A 25 -3.50 -16.61 -11.08
N SER A 26 -3.52 -17.37 -9.97
CA SER A 26 -4.68 -18.14 -9.50
C SER A 26 -5.78 -17.28 -8.87
N PHE A 27 -5.50 -16.04 -8.48
CA PHE A 27 -6.53 -15.08 -8.08
C PHE A 27 -7.34 -14.50 -9.27
N THR A 28 -7.10 -15.01 -10.49
CA THR A 28 -8.07 -14.93 -11.58
C THR A 28 -8.91 -16.21 -11.57
N ILE A 29 -9.91 -16.29 -10.69
CA ILE A 29 -10.89 -17.37 -10.71
C ILE A 29 -11.71 -17.24 -12.01
N ARG A 30 -11.30 -17.96 -13.06
CA ARG A 30 -12.19 -18.29 -14.18
C ARG A 30 -13.06 -19.46 -13.75
N SER A 31 -14.26 -19.17 -13.24
CA SER A 31 -15.31 -20.17 -13.12
C SER A 31 -15.74 -20.58 -14.53
N VAL A 32 -15.30 -21.75 -14.99
CA VAL A 32 -15.80 -22.33 -16.24
C VAL A 32 -17.05 -23.14 -15.88
N ASN A 33 -18.22 -22.59 -16.21
CA ASN A 33 -19.46 -23.37 -16.23
C ASN A 33 -19.44 -24.30 -17.47
N PRO A 34 -20.02 -25.50 -17.40
CA PRO A 34 -19.96 -26.49 -18.47
C PRO A 34 -20.70 -26.10 -19.77
N ASP A 35 -21.48 -25.02 -19.77
CA ASP A 35 -22.26 -24.56 -20.93
C ASP A 35 -21.62 -23.40 -21.73
N GLY A 36 -20.33 -23.12 -21.56
CA GLY A 36 -19.58 -22.22 -22.46
C GLY A 36 -19.97 -20.73 -22.43
N MET A 37 -20.98 -20.34 -21.64
CA MET A 37 -21.27 -18.95 -21.34
C MET A 37 -20.46 -18.48 -20.13
N VAL A 38 -19.55 -17.54 -20.36
CA VAL A 38 -18.81 -16.84 -19.30
C VAL A 38 -19.82 -15.95 -18.55
N ALA A 39 -20.48 -16.52 -17.55
CA ALA A 39 -21.19 -15.73 -16.55
C ALA A 39 -20.13 -15.03 -15.69
N THR A 40 -19.78 -13.80 -16.03
CA THR A 40 -19.17 -12.86 -15.08
C THR A 40 -20.18 -12.65 -13.96
N ASN A 41 -20.10 -13.49 -12.92
CA ASN A 41 -20.88 -13.34 -11.69
C ASN A 41 -20.47 -12.03 -11.02
N GLY A 42 -21.17 -10.95 -11.37
CA GLY A 42 -21.96 -10.16 -10.43
C GLY A 42 -21.24 -9.48 -9.27
N LEU A 43 -19.94 -9.24 -9.32
CA LEU A 43 -19.37 -8.13 -8.56
C LEU A 43 -19.65 -6.86 -9.38
N PRO A 44 -20.33 -5.83 -8.82
CA PRO A 44 -20.47 -4.57 -9.53
C PRO A 44 -19.05 -4.13 -9.90
N ALA A 45 -18.82 -3.86 -11.19
CA ALA A 45 -17.58 -3.24 -11.61
C ALA A 45 -17.52 -1.89 -10.88
N ILE A 46 -16.68 -1.80 -9.84
CA ILE A 46 -16.49 -0.55 -9.13
C ILE A 46 -15.83 0.39 -10.14
N ASP A 47 -16.48 1.51 -10.43
CA ASP A 47 -15.96 2.52 -11.33
C ASP A 47 -14.59 2.96 -10.80
N PRO A 48 -13.51 2.88 -11.62
CA PRO A 48 -12.18 3.35 -11.22
C PRO A 48 -12.18 4.79 -10.68
N VAL A 49 -13.05 5.65 -11.21
CA VAL A 49 -13.22 7.04 -10.76
C VAL A 49 -13.84 7.09 -9.37
N GLU A 50 -14.87 6.29 -9.11
CA GLU A 50 -15.50 6.19 -7.79
C GLU A 50 -14.52 5.63 -6.75
N LEU A 51 -13.74 4.63 -7.13
CA LEU A 51 -12.70 4.05 -6.27
C LEU A 51 -11.64 5.09 -5.90
N ALA A 52 -11.19 5.89 -6.86
CA ALA A 52 -10.24 6.99 -6.64
C ALA A 52 -10.78 8.05 -5.68
N GLN A 53 -12.02 8.48 -5.87
CA GLN A 53 -12.66 9.46 -5.00
C GLN A 53 -12.88 8.95 -3.58
N ASN A 54 -13.31 7.69 -3.44
CA ASN A 54 -13.49 7.05 -2.14
C ASN A 54 -12.17 6.92 -1.39
N TYR A 55 -11.10 6.52 -2.08
CA TYR A 55 -9.75 6.47 -1.52
C TYR A 55 -9.28 7.84 -1.03
N GLN A 56 -9.38 8.88 -1.87
CA GLN A 56 -8.97 10.23 -1.48
C GLN A 56 -9.77 10.78 -0.30
N ARG A 57 -11.09 10.51 -0.24
CA ARG A 57 -11.95 10.91 0.88
C ARG A 57 -11.56 10.20 2.17
N ALA A 58 -11.34 8.89 2.12
CA ALA A 58 -10.93 8.11 3.27
C ALA A 58 -9.53 8.52 3.74
N LEU A 59 -8.59 8.73 2.81
CA LEU A 59 -7.26 9.20 3.13
C LEU A 59 -7.29 10.60 3.77
N ARG A 60 -8.14 11.51 3.29
CA ARG A 60 -8.33 12.85 3.89
C ARG A 60 -8.73 12.77 5.37
N ALA A 61 -9.51 11.77 5.77
CA ALA A 61 -9.89 11.60 7.17
C ALA A 61 -8.72 11.10 8.04
N ILE A 62 -7.81 10.30 7.48
CA ILE A 62 -6.66 9.71 8.20
C ILE A 62 -5.45 10.65 8.21
N PHE A 63 -5.28 11.45 7.15
CA PHE A 63 -4.06 12.22 6.88
C PHE A 63 -3.65 13.21 7.97
N PRO A 64 -4.55 13.94 8.66
CA PRO A 64 -4.17 14.83 9.75
C PRO A 64 -3.48 14.09 10.90
N ARG A 65 -4.02 12.95 11.31
CA ARG A 65 -3.43 12.10 12.36
C ARG A 65 -2.14 11.45 11.91
N TYR A 66 -2.07 11.04 10.65
CA TYR A 66 -0.83 10.55 10.04
C TYR A 66 0.29 11.60 10.14
N ARG A 67 -0.01 12.86 9.81
CA ARG A 67 0.94 13.96 9.89
C ARG A 67 1.37 14.22 11.33
N GLU A 68 0.41 14.29 12.26
CA GLU A 68 0.68 14.46 13.69
C GLU A 68 1.62 13.38 14.23
N VAL A 69 1.40 12.11 13.87
CA VAL A 69 2.27 11.00 14.28
C VAL A 69 3.69 11.15 13.73
N LEU A 70 3.85 11.52 12.46
CA LEU A 70 5.17 11.74 11.88
C LEU A 70 5.88 12.98 12.45
N GLU A 71 5.14 14.05 12.75
CA GLU A 71 5.70 15.30 13.27
C GLU A 71 6.12 15.17 14.74
N SER A 72 5.30 14.47 15.55
CA SER A 72 5.55 14.22 16.97
C SER A 72 6.57 13.11 17.22
N GLY A 73 6.85 12.27 16.23
CA GLY A 73 7.70 11.08 16.41
C GLY A 73 7.06 10.00 17.30
N ALA A 74 5.74 10.05 17.50
CA ALA A 74 5.03 9.17 18.41
C ALA A 74 4.84 7.76 17.82
N ALA A 75 5.88 6.93 17.86
CA ALA A 75 5.87 5.55 17.34
C ALA A 75 4.73 4.68 17.90
N ALA A 76 4.30 4.92 19.14
CA ALA A 76 3.19 4.20 19.77
C ALA A 76 1.85 4.39 19.02
N ASN A 77 1.64 5.55 18.38
CA ASN A 77 0.43 5.87 17.64
C ASN A 77 0.54 5.51 16.14
N ALA A 78 1.75 5.20 15.66
CA ALA A 78 2.01 4.84 14.27
C ALA A 78 1.32 3.53 13.87
N ALA A 79 1.28 2.55 14.77
CA ALA A 79 0.61 1.26 14.52
C ALA A 79 -0.88 1.43 14.21
N ALA A 80 -1.59 2.25 14.99
CA ALA A 80 -3.03 2.49 14.78
C ALA A 80 -3.32 3.19 13.44
N VAL A 81 -2.55 4.23 13.10
CA VAL A 81 -2.69 4.92 11.82
C VAL A 81 -2.34 4.00 10.65
N ARG A 82 -1.32 3.15 10.81
CA ARG A 82 -0.92 2.16 9.81
C ARG A 82 -2.03 1.15 9.54
N GLU A 83 -2.68 0.62 10.56
CA GLU A 83 -3.83 -0.29 10.41
C GLU A 83 -4.97 0.35 9.63
N GLU A 84 -5.27 1.63 9.91
CA GLU A 84 -6.29 2.38 9.18
C GLU A 84 -5.91 2.61 7.71
N LEU A 85 -4.65 2.89 7.41
CA LEU A 85 -4.17 2.97 6.03
C LEU A 85 -4.31 1.63 5.32
N LEU A 86 -3.86 0.53 5.94
CA LEU A 86 -3.93 -0.81 5.34
C LEU A 86 -5.37 -1.30 5.13
N ALA A 87 -6.34 -0.75 5.85
CA ALA A 87 -7.76 -1.04 5.66
C ALA A 87 -8.37 -0.33 4.43
N LEU A 88 -7.66 0.63 3.82
CA LEU A 88 -8.15 1.35 2.65
C LEU A 88 -8.13 0.46 1.40
N THR A 89 -9.21 0.51 0.62
CA THR A 89 -9.19 -0.04 -0.74
C THR A 89 -8.39 0.91 -1.64
N VAL A 90 -7.26 0.43 -2.16
CA VAL A 90 -6.31 1.28 -2.91
C VAL A 90 -6.49 1.14 -4.43
N PRO A 91 -6.85 2.23 -5.14
CA PRO A 91 -6.85 2.28 -6.59
C PRO A 91 -5.44 2.04 -7.16
N ALA A 92 -5.36 1.45 -8.36
CA ALA A 92 -4.08 1.12 -8.99
C ALA A 92 -3.14 2.34 -9.11
N GLU A 93 -3.69 3.50 -9.45
CA GLU A 93 -2.97 4.77 -9.62
C GLU A 93 -2.35 5.33 -8.33
N TYR A 94 -2.82 4.92 -7.14
CA TYR A 94 -2.28 5.42 -5.86
C TYR A 94 -1.48 4.38 -5.07
N ARG A 95 -1.24 3.18 -5.61
CA ARG A 95 -0.55 2.09 -4.90
C ARG A 95 0.84 2.50 -4.41
N ASP A 96 1.61 3.16 -5.26
CA ASP A 96 2.98 3.56 -4.93
C ASP A 96 2.99 4.62 -3.83
N VAL A 97 2.09 5.61 -3.93
CA VAL A 97 1.92 6.64 -2.91
C VAL A 97 1.49 6.01 -1.58
N HIS A 98 0.51 5.12 -1.63
CA HIS A 98 0.01 4.41 -0.46
C HIS A 98 1.10 3.60 0.24
N ALA A 99 1.87 2.83 -0.53
CA ALA A 99 2.99 2.07 0.00
C ALA A 99 4.04 2.96 0.66
N ARG A 100 4.36 4.12 0.07
CA ARG A 100 5.29 5.08 0.67
C ARG A 100 4.76 5.67 1.99
N LEU A 101 3.45 5.93 2.09
CA LEU A 101 2.84 6.39 3.35
C LEU A 101 2.99 5.34 4.46
N VAL A 102 2.69 4.07 4.16
CA VAL A 102 2.85 2.96 5.11
C VAL A 102 4.32 2.80 5.52
N LEU A 103 5.24 2.84 4.55
CA LEU A 103 6.67 2.69 4.81
C LEU A 103 7.25 3.81 5.68
N LEU A 104 6.71 5.03 5.62
CA LEU A 104 7.12 6.12 6.50
C LEU A 104 6.73 5.86 7.97
N LEU A 105 5.55 5.27 8.21
CA LEU A 105 5.16 4.83 9.56
C LEU A 105 6.03 3.68 10.05
N ASP A 106 6.31 2.70 9.19
CA ASP A 106 7.22 1.60 9.51
C ASP A 106 8.62 2.12 9.86
N SER A 107 9.13 3.07 9.06
CA SER A 107 10.42 3.72 9.30
C SER A 107 10.46 4.47 10.63
N LEU A 108 9.36 5.12 11.03
CA LEU A 108 9.22 5.74 12.34
C LEU A 108 9.29 4.70 13.46
N THR A 109 8.60 3.56 13.32
CA THR A 109 8.65 2.48 14.31
C THR A 109 10.02 1.82 14.40
N ASP A 110 10.78 1.78 13.31
CA ASP A 110 12.16 1.27 13.26
C ASP A 110 13.19 2.26 13.82
N GLY A 111 12.77 3.42 14.31
CA GLY A 111 13.65 4.43 14.91
C GLY A 111 14.45 5.22 13.88
N THR A 112 13.92 5.38 12.66
CA THR A 112 14.55 6.25 11.65
C THR A 112 14.66 7.68 12.19
N PRO A 113 15.80 8.37 12.02
CA PRO A 113 15.95 9.74 12.48
C PRO A 113 14.90 10.69 11.92
N ASP A 114 14.30 11.52 12.77
CA ASP A 114 13.23 12.47 12.43
C ASP A 114 13.54 13.33 11.21
N ALA A 115 14.79 13.78 11.07
CA ALA A 115 15.22 14.59 9.92
C ALA A 115 15.05 13.85 8.59
N LYS A 116 15.32 12.54 8.56
CA LYS A 116 15.14 11.71 7.37
C LYS A 116 13.65 11.47 7.10
N LEU A 117 12.87 11.18 8.13
CA LEU A 117 11.42 10.99 8.00
C LEU A 117 10.73 12.24 7.44
N ARG A 118 11.07 13.42 7.97
CA ARG A 118 10.53 14.70 7.48
C ARG A 118 10.95 15.00 6.05
N ALA A 119 12.21 14.72 5.68
CA ALA A 119 12.67 14.91 4.31
C ALA A 119 11.92 13.98 3.34
N SER A 120 11.77 12.70 3.67
CA SER A 120 11.03 11.74 2.85
C SER A 120 9.53 12.04 2.78
N PHE A 121 8.93 12.56 3.86
CA PHE A 121 7.55 13.01 3.85
C PHE A 121 7.36 14.26 2.97
N ALA A 122 8.25 15.25 3.06
CA ALA A 122 8.23 16.44 2.22
C ALA A 122 8.41 16.10 0.74
N GLU A 123 9.32 15.18 0.41
CA GLU A 123 9.51 14.69 -0.96
C GLU A 123 8.23 14.01 -1.48
N LEU A 124 7.59 13.18 -0.65
CA LEU A 124 6.36 12.48 -1.02
C LEU A 124 5.21 13.47 -1.31
N THR A 125 5.03 14.50 -0.48
CA THR A 125 3.98 15.50 -0.67
C THR A 125 4.28 16.45 -1.81
N GLN A 126 5.55 16.80 -2.06
CA GLN A 126 5.95 17.60 -3.21
C GLN A 126 5.72 16.85 -4.54
N ALA A 127 6.03 15.56 -4.59
CA ALA A 127 5.79 14.72 -5.77
C ALA A 127 4.30 14.44 -6.01
N ASN A 128 3.45 14.68 -5.00
CA ASN A 128 2.02 14.38 -5.03
C ASN A 128 1.25 15.55 -4.41
N GLU A 129 1.17 16.68 -5.12
CA GLU A 129 0.56 17.92 -4.62
C GLU A 129 -0.85 17.72 -4.05
N TRP A 130 -1.60 16.75 -4.59
CA TRP A 130 -2.93 16.42 -4.08
C TRP A 130 -2.92 15.94 -2.61
N LEU A 131 -1.83 15.32 -2.12
CA LEU A 131 -1.63 14.96 -0.71
C LEU A 131 -1.47 16.20 0.18
N TYR A 132 -0.75 17.22 -0.30
CA TYR A 132 -0.60 18.49 0.41
C TYR A 132 -1.96 19.15 0.65
N ASN A 133 -2.88 18.99 -0.32
CA ASN A 133 -4.24 19.51 -0.23
C ASN A 133 -5.19 18.65 0.63
N LEU A 134 -4.71 17.56 1.26
CA LEU A 134 -5.52 16.75 2.18
C LEU A 134 -5.48 17.25 3.62
N THR A 135 -4.56 18.16 3.95
CA THR A 135 -4.54 18.83 5.24
C THR A 135 -5.60 19.93 5.29
N PRO A 136 -6.54 19.88 6.26
CA PRO A 136 -7.46 20.98 6.49
C PRO A 136 -6.74 22.04 7.33
N ASP A 137 -6.04 22.98 6.70
CA ASP A 137 -5.69 24.25 7.33
C ASP A 137 -5.76 25.38 6.28
N ALA A 138 -6.49 26.44 6.64
CA ALA A 138 -6.78 27.70 5.92
C ALA A 138 -8.04 27.75 5.02
N GLN A 139 -9.22 27.69 5.63
CA GLN A 139 -10.22 28.76 5.47
C GLN A 139 -10.58 29.31 6.84
#